data_AF-J6HFL8-F1
#
_entry.id   AF-J6HFL8-F1
#
_cell.length_a   1.000
_cell.length_b   1.000
_cell.length_c   1.000
_cell.angle_alpha   90.00
_cell.angle_beta   90.00
_cell.angle_gamma   90.00
#
_symmetry.space_group_name_H-M   'P 1'
#
loop_
_entity.id
_entity.type
_entity.pdbx_description
1 polymer ?
#
loop_
_entity_poly.entity_id
_entity_poly.type
_entity_poly.pdbx_seq_one_letter_code
_entity_poly.pdbx_strand_id
1 'polypeptide(L)'
;MYVLILILMLNAGNVKDIDFMIFDNKSINVYEISYLSGNEINKRLKDTFLEGCGDMMYMIEREKGINFRAVYAIAALESGKGKNTSEKNNYCGIKNEKYTGYREFDSRDECLIFLADILSSKFYKGRTLESIGIDYCPTDPTWAAQIREIMGEI
;
A
#
# COMPACT_ATOMS: atom_id res chain seq x y z
N MET A 1 20.57 22.56 -4.34
CA MET A 1 20.51 23.00 -5.75
C MET A 1 19.26 22.49 -6.49
N TYR A 2 18.73 21.29 -6.19
CA TYR A 2 17.49 20.78 -6.81
C TYR A 2 16.19 21.49 -6.38
N VAL A 3 16.11 21.99 -5.13
CA VAL A 3 14.90 22.66 -4.61
C VAL A 3 14.62 23.99 -5.32
N LEU A 4 15.66 24.71 -5.77
CA LEU A 4 15.49 26.01 -6.42
C LEU A 4 14.98 25.90 -7.86
N ILE A 5 15.32 24.81 -8.57
CA ILE A 5 14.87 24.54 -9.94
C ILE A 5 13.38 24.18 -9.96
N LEU A 6 12.90 23.46 -8.94
CA LEU A 6 11.49 23.05 -8.83
C LEU A 6 10.54 24.26 -8.66
N ILE A 7 10.96 25.27 -7.91
CA ILE A 7 10.15 26.48 -7.62
C ILE A 7 10.02 27.37 -8.87
N LEU A 8 11.04 27.41 -9.72
CA LEU A 8 10.99 28.19 -10.97
C LEU A 8 10.03 27.60 -12.00
N MET A 9 9.79 26.28 -11.99
CA MET A 9 8.90 25.61 -12.94
C MET A 9 7.42 25.65 -12.53
N LEU A 10 7.12 25.89 -11.25
CA LEU A 10 5.74 26.05 -10.75
C LEU A 10 5.11 27.40 -11.13
N ASN A 11 5.91 28.41 -11.50
CA ASN A 11 5.43 29.75 -11.87
C ASN A 11 4.99 29.88 -13.34
N ALA A 12 5.17 28.84 -14.16
CA ALA A 12 4.72 28.82 -15.55
C ALA A 12 3.47 27.94 -15.67
N GLY A 13 2.29 28.55 -15.64
CA GLY A 13 1.00 27.87 -15.66
C GLY A 13 0.84 26.88 -16.81
N ASN A 14 0.90 25.58 -16.50
CA ASN A 14 0.15 24.46 -17.08
C ASN A 14 0.78 23.15 -16.56
N VAL A 15 0.56 22.84 -15.28
CA VAL A 15 1.03 21.59 -14.67
C VAL A 15 0.01 20.47 -14.97
N LYS A 16 -0.19 20.17 -16.24
CA LYS A 16 -0.96 18.96 -16.64
C LYS A 16 -0.07 17.83 -17.15
N ASP A 17 1.12 18.15 -17.67
CA ASP A 17 1.99 17.14 -18.27
C ASP A 17 3.45 17.43 -17.96
N ILE A 18 3.82 17.51 -16.67
CA ILE A 18 5.23 17.35 -16.32
C ILE A 18 5.49 15.91 -15.96
N ASP A 19 5.68 15.13 -17.02
CA ASP A 19 6.25 13.79 -17.03
C ASP A 19 7.75 13.88 -16.64
N PHE A 20 8.02 14.45 -15.46
CA PHE A 20 9.34 14.40 -14.84
C PHE A 20 9.61 12.93 -14.54
N MET A 21 10.53 12.33 -15.29
CA MET A 21 11.18 11.04 -15.04
C MET A 21 10.48 10.24 -13.94
N ILE A 22 9.49 9.43 -14.32
CA ILE A 22 8.79 8.53 -13.40
C ILE A 22 9.84 7.59 -12.80
N PHE A 23 10.38 7.97 -11.64
CA PHE A 23 11.24 7.10 -10.86
C PHE A 23 10.32 6.16 -10.10
N ASP A 24 10.03 5.01 -10.72
CA ASP A 24 9.33 3.91 -10.07
C ASP A 24 10.30 3.22 -9.12
N ASN A 25 10.30 3.62 -7.85
CA ASN A 25 11.06 2.93 -6.83
C ASN A 25 10.43 1.56 -6.56
N LYS A 26 11.06 0.51 -7.11
CA LYS A 26 10.63 -0.90 -6.97
C LYS A 26 11.10 -1.54 -5.66
N SER A 27 11.31 -0.73 -4.62
CA SER A 27 11.66 -1.27 -3.31
C SER A 27 10.58 -2.22 -2.80
N ILE A 28 11.03 -3.31 -2.18
CA ILE A 28 10.21 -4.27 -1.46
C ILE A 28 10.11 -3.94 0.04
N ASN A 29 10.62 -2.77 0.44
CA ASN A 29 10.50 -2.25 1.79
C ASN A 29 9.14 -1.55 1.95
N VAL A 30 8.40 -1.92 3.01
CA VAL A 30 7.09 -1.34 3.36
C VAL A 30 7.16 0.18 3.52
N TYR A 31 8.30 0.72 3.96
CA TYR A 31 8.48 2.14 4.29
C TYR A 31 9.29 2.93 3.25
N GLU A 32 9.50 2.36 2.06
CA GLU A 32 10.11 3.05 0.93
C GLU A 32 9.10 3.14 -0.22
N ILE A 33 8.50 4.31 -0.38
CA ILE A 33 7.42 4.57 -1.34
C ILE A 33 7.92 4.51 -2.80
N SER A 34 6.98 4.28 -3.72
CA SER A 34 7.23 4.13 -5.16
C SER A 34 7.54 5.45 -5.89
N TYR A 35 7.05 6.59 -5.36
CA TYR A 35 7.09 7.91 -6.02
C TYR A 35 6.26 8.03 -7.29
N LEU A 36 5.40 7.05 -7.56
CA LEU A 36 4.45 7.11 -8.67
C LEU A 36 3.31 8.09 -8.38
N SER A 37 2.71 8.63 -9.45
CA SER A 37 1.44 9.36 -9.35
C SER A 37 0.27 8.39 -9.17
N GLY A 38 -0.90 8.87 -8.71
CA GLY A 38 -2.11 8.05 -8.62
C GLY A 38 -2.49 7.40 -9.95
N ASN A 39 -2.35 8.12 -11.07
CA ASN A 39 -2.55 7.58 -12.41
C ASN A 39 -1.59 6.44 -12.75
N GLU A 40 -0.29 6.59 -12.44
CA GLU A 40 0.68 5.52 -12.69
C GLU A 40 0.42 4.31 -11.81
N ILE A 41 0.07 4.50 -10.53
CA ILE A 41 -0.35 3.41 -9.64
C ILE A 41 -1.60 2.71 -10.20
N ASN A 42 -2.59 3.45 -10.68
CA ASN A 42 -3.78 2.87 -11.31
C ASN A 42 -3.42 2.02 -12.53
N LYS A 43 -2.41 2.39 -13.32
CA LYS A 43 -1.91 1.56 -14.42
C LYS A 43 -1.31 0.23 -13.92
N ARG A 44 -0.65 0.21 -12.77
CA ARG A 44 -0.10 -1.02 -12.15
C ARG A 44 -1.21 -1.91 -11.58
N LEU A 45 -2.26 -1.29 -11.03
CA LEU A 45 -3.39 -2.00 -10.40
C LEU A 45 -4.47 -2.43 -11.40
N LYS A 46 -4.32 -2.08 -12.69
CA LYS A 46 -5.24 -2.47 -13.73
C LYS A 46 -5.39 -4.00 -13.79
N ASP A 47 -6.61 -4.47 -14.01
CA ASP A 47 -6.96 -5.90 -14.09
C ASP A 47 -6.72 -6.66 -12.76
N THR A 48 -6.46 -5.96 -11.65
CA THR A 48 -6.41 -6.51 -10.30
C THR A 48 -7.71 -6.21 -9.54
N PHE A 49 -7.92 -6.89 -8.40
CA PHE A 49 -9.04 -6.61 -7.50
C PHE A 49 -8.99 -5.21 -6.86
N LEU A 50 -7.89 -4.46 -7.02
CA LEU A 50 -7.70 -3.08 -6.56
C LEU A 50 -7.67 -2.07 -7.73
N GLU A 51 -8.19 -2.43 -8.90
CA GLU A 51 -8.37 -1.46 -9.99
C GLU A 51 -9.20 -0.26 -9.51
N GLY A 52 -8.76 0.94 -9.92
CA GLY A 52 -9.37 2.22 -9.56
C GLY A 52 -8.87 2.82 -8.24
N CYS A 53 -8.05 2.10 -7.46
CA CYS A 53 -7.55 2.57 -6.17
C CYS A 53 -6.31 3.49 -6.22
N GLY A 54 -5.82 3.85 -7.41
CA GLY A 54 -4.55 4.56 -7.60
C GLY A 54 -4.40 5.85 -6.81
N ASP A 55 -5.42 6.71 -6.81
CA ASP A 55 -5.38 7.99 -6.07
C ASP A 55 -5.34 7.77 -4.55
N MET A 56 -6.14 6.84 -4.02
CA MET A 56 -6.07 6.46 -2.60
C MET A 56 -4.68 5.91 -2.23
N MET A 57 -4.12 5.02 -3.06
CA MET A 57 -2.80 4.45 -2.83
C MET A 57 -1.70 5.52 -2.88
N TYR A 58 -1.80 6.47 -3.79
CA TYR A 58 -0.94 7.65 -3.82
C TYR A 58 -1.03 8.44 -2.52
N MET A 59 -2.24 8.71 -2.02
CA MET A 59 -2.42 9.43 -0.75
C MET A 59 -1.83 8.65 0.43
N ILE A 60 -2.00 7.33 0.47
CA ILE A 60 -1.34 6.46 1.46
C ILE A 60 0.19 6.63 1.42
N GLU A 61 0.80 6.61 0.23
CA GLU A 61 2.25 6.83 0.12
C GLU A 61 2.66 8.20 0.64
N ARG A 62 1.94 9.26 0.23
CA ARG A 62 2.30 10.65 0.54
C ARG A 62 2.11 10.98 2.03
N GLU A 63 1.02 10.52 2.62
CA GLU A 63 0.64 10.89 3.99
C GLU A 63 1.24 9.96 5.04
N LYS A 64 1.32 8.67 4.74
CA LYS A 64 1.73 7.65 5.72
C LYS A 64 3.13 7.11 5.49
N GLY A 65 3.73 7.37 4.32
CA GLY A 65 5.04 6.83 3.96
C GLY A 65 5.04 5.31 3.79
N ILE A 66 3.88 4.74 3.42
CA ILE A 66 3.71 3.29 3.21
C ILE A 66 3.71 3.03 1.71
N ASN A 67 4.57 2.12 1.25
CA ASN A 67 4.64 1.70 -0.15
C ASN A 67 3.33 1.04 -0.57
N PHE A 68 2.71 1.52 -1.65
CA PHE A 68 1.43 0.98 -2.12
C PHE A 68 1.51 -0.52 -2.47
N ARG A 69 2.69 -1.00 -2.90
CA ARG A 69 2.92 -2.41 -3.22
C ARG A 69 2.77 -3.29 -1.99
N ALA A 70 3.18 -2.80 -0.81
CA ALA A 70 3.01 -3.53 0.44
C ALA A 70 1.54 -3.62 0.84
N VAL A 71 0.78 -2.53 0.67
CA VAL A 71 -0.68 -2.53 0.91
C VAL A 71 -1.39 -3.50 -0.04
N TYR A 72 -1.07 -3.43 -1.34
CA TYR A 72 -1.59 -4.37 -2.34
C TYR A 72 -1.23 -5.82 -1.98
N ALA A 73 0.03 -6.10 -1.67
CA ALA A 73 0.52 -7.45 -1.44
C ALA A 73 -0.11 -8.11 -0.21
N ILE A 74 -0.26 -7.36 0.89
CA ILE A 74 -0.95 -7.86 2.08
C ILE A 74 -2.41 -8.15 1.76
N ALA A 75 -3.13 -7.21 1.15
CA ALA A 75 -4.53 -7.44 0.77
C ALA A 75 -4.66 -8.62 -0.21
N ALA A 76 -3.73 -8.76 -1.16
CA ALA A 76 -3.72 -9.83 -2.15
C ALA A 76 -3.48 -11.21 -1.51
N LEU A 77 -2.51 -11.32 -0.59
CA LEU A 77 -2.22 -12.58 0.10
C LEU A 77 -3.42 -12.99 0.98
N GLU A 78 -3.90 -12.07 1.81
CA GLU A 78 -4.93 -12.34 2.83
C GLU A 78 -6.32 -12.60 2.22
N SER A 79 -6.59 -12.08 1.01
CA SER A 79 -7.88 -12.28 0.32
C SER A 79 -7.84 -13.21 -0.88
N GLY A 80 -6.69 -13.83 -1.18
CA GLY A 80 -6.50 -14.64 -2.38
C GLY A 80 -6.73 -13.83 -3.67
N LYS A 81 -6.15 -12.63 -3.74
CA LYS A 81 -6.32 -11.62 -4.80
C LYS A 81 -7.79 -11.19 -4.96
N GLY A 82 -8.45 -10.91 -3.83
CA GLY A 82 -9.82 -10.41 -3.76
C GLY A 82 -10.92 -11.45 -3.92
N LYS A 83 -10.57 -12.75 -3.96
CA LYS A 83 -11.54 -13.83 -4.16
C LYS A 83 -12.35 -14.16 -2.91
N ASN A 84 -11.74 -14.03 -1.72
CA ASN A 84 -12.39 -14.32 -0.45
C ASN A 84 -11.97 -13.26 0.58
N THR A 85 -12.90 -12.66 1.28
CA THR A 85 -12.59 -11.77 2.41
C THR A 85 -12.85 -12.49 3.74
N SER A 86 -12.11 -12.13 4.79
CA SER A 86 -12.29 -12.79 6.10
C SER A 86 -13.66 -12.51 6.73
N GLU A 87 -14.19 -11.31 6.47
CA GLU A 87 -15.55 -10.83 6.79
C GLU A 87 -15.93 -9.76 5.76
N LYS A 88 -17.07 -9.07 5.94
CA LYS A 88 -17.52 -7.98 5.06
C LYS A 88 -16.37 -6.98 4.77
N ASN A 89 -15.97 -6.92 3.50
CA ASN A 89 -14.90 -6.06 2.96
C ASN A 89 -13.54 -6.15 3.69
N ASN A 90 -13.26 -7.21 4.45
CA ASN A 90 -11.97 -7.37 5.12
C ASN A 90 -10.99 -8.14 4.24
N TYR A 91 -10.32 -7.41 3.36
CA TYR A 91 -9.32 -7.96 2.43
C TYR A 91 -7.98 -8.27 3.09
N CYS A 92 -7.76 -7.79 4.31
CA CYS A 92 -6.44 -7.82 4.97
C CYS A 92 -6.42 -8.75 6.20
N GLY A 93 -7.46 -9.53 6.47
CA GLY A 93 -7.47 -10.44 7.63
C GLY A 93 -7.41 -9.74 9.00
N ILE A 94 -7.83 -8.47 9.10
CA ILE A 94 -7.68 -7.67 10.32
C ILE A 94 -8.64 -8.16 11.40
N LYS A 95 -8.12 -8.44 12.60
CA LYS A 95 -8.93 -8.83 13.77
C LYS A 95 -9.74 -7.64 14.31
N ASN A 96 -10.88 -7.95 14.92
CA ASN A 96 -11.63 -6.96 15.69
C ASN A 96 -10.86 -6.58 16.97
N GLU A 97 -11.26 -5.48 17.62
CA GLU A 97 -10.55 -4.95 18.81
C GLU A 97 -10.50 -5.92 20.00
N LYS A 98 -11.41 -6.89 20.05
CA LYS A 98 -11.47 -7.92 21.10
C LYS A 98 -10.65 -9.17 20.76
N TYR A 99 -10.07 -9.25 19.55
CA TYR A 99 -9.34 -10.41 19.04
C TYR A 99 -10.16 -11.72 19.04
N THR A 100 -11.49 -11.65 19.05
CA THR A 100 -12.38 -12.82 19.03
C THR A 100 -12.91 -13.17 17.65
N GLY A 101 -12.62 -12.34 16.64
CA GLY A 101 -13.09 -12.49 15.27
C GLY A 101 -12.41 -11.47 14.36
N TYR A 102 -12.89 -11.36 13.13
CA TYR A 102 -12.41 -10.37 12.17
C TYR A 102 -13.25 -9.09 12.22
N ARG A 103 -12.63 -7.99 11.82
CA ARG A 103 -13.30 -6.69 11.68
C ARG A 103 -14.13 -6.67 10.39
N GLU A 104 -15.29 -6.03 10.43
CA GLU A 104 -16.05 -5.67 9.21
C GLU A 104 -15.71 -4.24 8.79
N PHE A 105 -15.75 -3.98 7.49
CA PHE A 105 -15.57 -2.65 6.91
C PHE A 105 -16.75 -2.31 5.99
N ASP A 106 -17.05 -1.02 5.87
CA ASP A 106 -18.11 -0.53 4.98
C ASP A 106 -17.68 -0.57 3.52
N SER A 107 -16.38 -0.48 3.26
CA SER A 107 -15.82 -0.58 1.92
C SER A 107 -14.43 -1.22 1.90
N ARG A 108 -14.02 -1.66 0.70
CA ARG A 108 -12.66 -2.09 0.39
C ARG A 108 -11.64 -1.01 0.74
N ASP A 109 -11.91 0.23 0.37
CA ASP A 109 -11.00 1.36 0.57
C ASP A 109 -10.78 1.63 2.06
N GLU A 110 -11.84 1.54 2.88
CA GLU A 110 -11.72 1.66 4.34
C GLU A 110 -10.81 0.58 4.93
N CYS A 111 -10.92 -0.67 4.48
CA CYS A 111 -10.04 -1.76 4.91
C CYS A 111 -8.56 -1.47 4.59
N LEU A 112 -8.28 -0.94 3.39
CA LEU A 112 -6.91 -0.64 2.94
C LEU A 112 -6.33 0.57 3.69
N ILE A 113 -7.12 1.61 3.92
CA ILE A 113 -6.72 2.78 4.71
C ILE A 113 -6.44 2.34 6.15
N PHE A 114 -7.28 1.50 6.74
CA PHE A 114 -7.09 0.97 8.09
C PHE A 114 -5.81 0.12 8.21
N LEU A 115 -5.52 -0.71 7.20
CA LEU A 115 -4.24 -1.43 7.13
C LEU A 115 -3.06 -0.43 7.14
N ALA A 116 -3.12 0.61 6.33
CA ALA A 116 -2.06 1.62 6.27
C ALA A 116 -1.92 2.39 7.61
N ASP A 117 -3.02 2.63 8.33
CA ASP A 117 -3.00 3.17 9.69
C ASP A 117 -2.26 2.26 10.67
N ILE A 118 -2.54 0.96 10.64
CA ILE A 118 -1.81 -0.05 11.44
C ILE A 118 -0.32 0.03 11.13
N LEU A 119 0.08 -0.02 9.85
CA LEU A 119 1.49 -0.02 9.44
C LEU A 119 2.21 1.28 9.79
N SER A 120 1.50 2.42 9.74
CA SER A 120 2.05 3.73 10.13
C SER A 120 2.12 3.96 11.64
N SER A 121 1.50 3.09 12.44
CA SER A 121 1.49 3.20 13.90
C SER A 121 2.91 3.12 14.48
N LYS A 122 3.10 3.66 15.69
CA LYS A 122 4.37 3.56 16.43
C LYS A 122 4.85 2.12 16.61
N PHE A 123 3.92 1.16 16.63
CA PHE A 123 4.25 -0.24 16.81
C PHE A 123 4.96 -0.80 15.57
N TYR A 124 4.45 -0.55 14.37
CA TYR A 124 4.96 -1.15 13.14
C TYR A 124 5.96 -0.27 12.37
N LYS A 125 5.88 1.06 12.50
CA LYS A 125 6.65 2.00 11.66
C LYS A 125 8.15 1.68 11.66
N GLY A 126 8.72 1.56 10.46
CA GLY A 126 10.15 1.30 10.24
C GLY A 126 10.58 -0.17 10.40
N ARG A 127 9.65 -1.09 10.69
CA ARG A 127 9.95 -2.52 10.78
C ARG A 127 10.18 -3.19 9.41
N THR A 128 10.84 -4.32 9.41
CA THR A 128 10.95 -5.18 8.23
C THR A 128 9.68 -6.02 8.05
N LEU A 129 9.48 -6.61 6.86
CA LEU A 129 8.39 -7.56 6.63
C LEU A 129 8.44 -8.75 7.59
N GLU A 130 9.63 -9.26 7.92
CA GLU A 130 9.81 -10.35 8.89
C GLU A 130 9.28 -9.97 10.28
N SER A 131 9.64 -8.77 10.75
CA SER A 131 9.23 -8.30 12.07
C SER A 131 7.78 -7.80 12.13
N ILE A 132 7.19 -7.43 10.99
CA ILE A 132 5.74 -7.25 10.87
C ILE A 132 5.05 -8.61 10.94
N GLY A 133 5.52 -9.60 10.17
CA GLY A 133 4.91 -10.93 10.08
C GLY A 133 4.83 -11.67 11.40
N ILE A 134 5.82 -11.53 12.29
CA ILE A 134 5.79 -12.11 13.65
C ILE A 134 4.53 -11.72 14.43
N ASP A 135 4.07 -10.48 14.30
CA ASP A 135 2.91 -9.97 15.04
C ASP A 135 1.62 -10.05 14.20
N TYR A 136 1.73 -9.81 12.90
CA TYR A 136 0.58 -9.75 11.99
C TYR A 136 0.06 -11.13 11.60
N CYS A 137 0.95 -12.07 11.29
CA CYS A 137 0.63 -13.43 10.88
C CYS A 137 1.58 -14.46 11.57
N PRO A 138 1.50 -14.60 12.91
CA PRO A 138 2.47 -15.37 13.71
C PRO A 138 2.56 -16.86 13.35
N THR A 139 1.51 -17.42 12.75
CA THR A 139 1.43 -18.86 12.43
C THR A 139 2.03 -19.20 11.07
N ASP A 140 2.35 -18.22 10.24
CA ASP A 140 2.91 -18.43 8.90
C ASP A 140 4.34 -17.85 8.80
N PRO A 141 5.38 -18.69 8.90
CA PRO A 141 6.77 -18.23 8.78
C PRO A 141 7.14 -17.80 7.35
N THR A 142 6.31 -18.12 6.35
CA THR A 142 6.56 -17.79 4.94
C THR A 142 5.89 -16.49 4.49
N TRP A 143 5.03 -15.91 5.33
CA TRP A 143 4.26 -14.70 5.04
C TRP A 143 5.11 -13.58 4.45
N ALA A 144 6.23 -13.23 5.09
CA ALA A 144 7.10 -12.14 4.62
C ALA A 144 7.69 -12.40 3.22
N ALA A 145 8.01 -13.66 2.90
CA ALA A 145 8.53 -14.03 1.59
C ALA A 145 7.44 -13.93 0.51
N GLN A 146 6.23 -14.39 0.80
CA GLN A 146 5.08 -14.28 -0.10
C GLN A 146 4.69 -12.82 -0.36
N ILE A 147 4.72 -11.97 0.66
CA ILE A 147 4.47 -10.54 0.49
C ILE A 147 5.48 -9.92 -0.48
N ARG A 148 6.78 -10.22 -0.34
CA ARG A 148 7.81 -9.72 -1.29
C ARG A 148 7.57 -10.18 -2.72
N GLU A 149 7.21 -11.46 -2.89
CA GLU A 149 6.89 -12.01 -4.21
C GLU A 149 5.74 -11.25 -4.85
N ILE A 150 4.64 -11.05 -4.11
CA ILE A 150 3.47 -10.33 -4.60
C ILE A 150 3.76 -8.84 -4.83
N MET A 151 4.58 -8.20 -3.99
CA MET A 151 5.04 -6.82 -4.24
C MET A 151 5.77 -6.69 -5.58
N GLY A 152 6.49 -7.73 -6.01
CA GLY A 152 7.19 -7.76 -7.30
C GLY A 152 6.30 -8.02 -8.52
N GLU A 153 5.03 -8.40 -8.33
CA GLU A 153 4.08 -8.59 -9.42
C GLU A 153 3.59 -7.26 -10.03
N ILE A 154 3.72 -6.14 -9.29
CA ILE A 154 3.16 -4.82 -9.63
C ILE A 154 4.21 -3.70 -9.61
#